data_AF-A0AAW0TZK0-F1
#
_entry.id   AF-A0AAW0TZK0-F1
#
_cell.length_a   1.000
_cell.length_b   1.000
_cell.length_c   1.000
_cell.angle_alpha   90.00
_cell.angle_beta   90.00
_cell.angle_gamma   90.00
#
_symmetry.space_group_name_H-M   'P 1'
#
loop_
_entity.id
_entity.type
_entity.pdbx_description
1 polymer ?
#
loop_
_entity_poly.entity_id
_entity_poly.type
_entity_poly.pdbx_seq_one_letter_code
_entity_poly.pdbx_strand_id
1 'polypeptide(L)'
;MERRIDPIASTRPRLRHGLSESDAAAPASYPSLLQQPSPFFAGAQPFPAADNMGEEEEDVNYRFRKVKMFEMAPSDDPEMEERRQRALYAKRNREIKKREVAQLQREKEELHTALQRYQVERTRMVDQSLDQQRKIEELERHLLDAHQQLRDKDEYIQKSKEKMSLLKAHLELIAEGLENNMSRKMLVTLLAQIDQNPHHV
;
A
#
# COMPACT_ATOMS: atom_id res chain seq x y z
N MET A 1 29.89 17.74 33.15
CA MET A 1 28.72 16.99 32.65
C MET A 1 29.03 16.52 31.24
N GLU A 2 29.68 15.36 31.13
CA GLU A 2 30.02 14.73 29.85
C GLU A 2 28.88 13.81 29.44
N ARG A 3 28.31 13.98 28.25
CA ARG A 3 27.37 13.02 27.66
C ARG A 3 28.10 12.23 26.59
N ARG A 4 28.48 11.00 26.93
CA ARG A 4 28.88 9.97 25.98
C ARG A 4 27.62 9.48 25.27
N ILE A 5 27.67 9.42 23.94
CA ILE A 5 26.64 8.79 23.10
C ILE A 5 27.33 7.59 22.46
N ASP A 6 26.90 6.39 22.84
CA ASP A 6 27.33 5.14 22.20
C ASP A 6 26.57 4.94 20.88
N PRO A 7 27.21 4.48 19.79
CA PRO A 7 26.51 4.18 18.54
C PRO A 7 25.91 2.77 18.58
N ILE A 8 24.60 2.68 18.36
CA ILE A 8 23.88 1.40 18.20
C ILE A 8 24.29 0.75 16.87
N ALA A 9 24.73 -0.49 16.97
CA ALA A 9 25.20 -1.33 15.88
C ALA A 9 24.12 -1.57 14.81
N SER A 10 24.48 -1.23 13.57
CA SER A 10 23.75 -1.58 12.35
C SER A 10 23.96 -3.06 12.02
N THR A 11 22.96 -3.90 12.27
CA THR A 11 22.95 -5.30 11.83
C THR A 11 22.14 -5.43 10.54
N ARG A 12 22.79 -5.21 9.40
CA ARG A 12 22.32 -5.71 8.10
C ARG A 12 22.92 -7.08 7.84
N PRO A 13 22.16 -8.07 7.37
CA PRO A 13 22.71 -9.12 6.54
C PRO A 13 22.64 -8.69 5.06
N ARG A 14 23.81 -8.56 4.45
CA ARG A 14 24.03 -8.58 2.99
C ARG A 14 24.75 -9.91 2.74
N LEU A 15 24.40 -10.73 1.75
CA LEU A 15 25.02 -10.76 0.41
C LEU A 15 24.35 -11.90 -0.40
N ARG A 16 23.95 -11.65 -1.66
CA ARG A 16 24.53 -12.16 -2.94
C ARG A 16 24.24 -13.65 -3.23
N HIS A 17 24.02 -14.15 -4.44
CA HIS A 17 24.02 -13.67 -5.84
C HIS A 17 23.35 -14.79 -6.67
N GLY A 18 22.82 -14.47 -7.86
CA GLY A 18 22.52 -15.49 -8.86
C GLY A 18 21.68 -14.94 -10.02
N LEU A 19 22.33 -14.23 -10.95
CA LEU A 19 21.77 -13.96 -12.27
C LEU A 19 22.01 -15.18 -13.15
N SER A 20 20.97 -15.64 -13.85
CA SER A 20 21.10 -16.27 -15.17
C SER A 20 19.94 -15.80 -16.03
N GLU A 21 20.28 -15.02 -17.06
CA GLU A 21 19.39 -14.56 -18.12
C GLU A 21 19.04 -15.72 -19.08
N SER A 22 18.07 -15.41 -19.96
CA SER A 22 17.64 -16.12 -21.18
C SER A 22 16.74 -17.36 -21.01
N ASP A 23 15.42 -17.18 -21.18
CA ASP A 23 14.82 -17.43 -22.49
C ASP A 23 13.36 -16.95 -22.57
N ALA A 24 13.00 -16.52 -23.78
CA ALA A 24 11.75 -15.91 -24.15
C ALA A 24 10.55 -16.88 -24.08
N ALA A 25 9.41 -16.42 -23.54
CA ALA A 25 8.07 -16.60 -24.13
C ALA A 25 6.94 -16.04 -23.25
N ALA A 26 6.03 -15.33 -23.93
CA ALA A 26 4.66 -14.98 -23.56
C ALA A 26 4.43 -13.86 -22.52
N PRO A 27 3.61 -12.83 -22.86
CA PRO A 27 3.05 -11.96 -21.84
C PRO A 27 2.03 -12.77 -21.04
N ALA A 28 2.34 -13.03 -19.77
CA ALA A 28 1.32 -13.47 -18.84
C ALA A 28 0.27 -12.35 -18.75
N SER A 29 -0.84 -12.54 -19.47
CA SER A 29 -2.07 -11.79 -19.24
C SER A 29 -2.47 -12.04 -17.79
N TYR A 30 -2.19 -11.09 -16.91
CA TYR A 30 -2.75 -11.08 -15.57
C TYR A 30 -4.27 -10.95 -15.73
N PRO A 31 -5.07 -11.91 -15.26
CA PRO A 31 -6.50 -11.71 -15.23
C PRO A 31 -6.78 -10.53 -14.29
N SER A 32 -7.52 -9.56 -14.82
CA SER A 32 -8.02 -8.40 -14.09
C SER A 32 -8.85 -8.87 -12.89
N LEU A 33 -8.25 -8.89 -11.70
CA LEU A 33 -8.94 -9.17 -10.43
C LEU A 33 -9.64 -7.92 -9.87
N LEU A 34 -10.09 -7.01 -10.75
CA LEU A 34 -10.82 -5.79 -10.41
C LEU A 34 -12.25 -5.79 -10.94
N GLN A 35 -12.82 -6.96 -11.23
CA GLN A 35 -14.22 -7.06 -11.60
C GLN A 35 -14.88 -8.27 -10.93
N GLN A 36 -14.96 -8.22 -9.61
CA GLN A 36 -16.08 -8.88 -8.95
C GLN A 36 -17.20 -7.85 -8.78
N PRO A 37 -18.41 -8.08 -9.31
CA PRO A 37 -19.55 -7.32 -8.90
C PRO A 37 -19.75 -7.62 -7.41
N SER A 38 -19.61 -6.60 -6.56
CA SER A 38 -20.05 -6.67 -5.17
C SER A 38 -21.48 -7.21 -5.17
N PRO A 39 -21.80 -8.30 -4.46
CA PRO A 39 -23.19 -8.55 -4.16
C PRO A 39 -23.62 -7.40 -3.26
N PHE A 40 -24.36 -6.47 -3.86
CA PHE A 40 -25.31 -5.62 -3.17
C PHE A 40 -26.06 -6.53 -2.19
N PHE A 41 -25.72 -6.49 -0.89
CA PHE A 41 -26.60 -7.01 0.15
C PHE A 41 -27.70 -5.97 0.39
N ALA A 42 -28.49 -5.71 -0.66
CA ALA A 42 -29.81 -5.15 -0.53
C ALA A 42 -30.75 -6.32 -0.21
N GLY A 43 -31.25 -6.37 1.03
CA GLY A 43 -32.42 -7.18 1.37
C GLY A 43 -32.19 -8.63 1.83
N ALA A 44 -31.13 -8.93 2.58
CA ALA A 44 -31.14 -10.16 3.36
C ALA A 44 -32.16 -10.04 4.49
N GLN A 45 -33.29 -10.70 4.26
CA GLN A 45 -34.41 -10.88 5.16
C GLN A 45 -33.98 -11.27 6.57
N PRO A 46 -34.77 -10.92 7.61
CA PRO A 46 -34.56 -11.47 8.94
C PRO A 46 -34.59 -13.00 8.86
N PHE A 47 -33.59 -13.65 9.43
CA PHE A 47 -33.61 -15.09 9.65
C PHE A 47 -34.96 -15.46 10.27
N PRO A 48 -35.73 -16.41 9.71
CA PRO A 48 -36.90 -16.90 10.41
C PRO A 48 -36.40 -17.46 11.74
N ALA A 49 -36.96 -16.92 12.83
CA ALA A 49 -36.83 -17.54 14.13
C ALA A 49 -37.21 -19.00 13.92
N ALA A 50 -36.29 -19.91 14.20
CA ALA A 50 -36.66 -21.29 14.38
C ALA A 50 -37.65 -21.28 15.55
N ASP A 51 -38.94 -21.39 15.22
CA ASP A 51 -39.97 -21.90 16.11
C ASP A 51 -39.48 -23.27 16.56
N ASN A 52 -38.68 -23.27 17.61
CA ASN A 52 -38.44 -24.44 18.40
C ASN A 52 -39.73 -24.62 19.22
N MET A 53 -40.75 -25.15 18.54
CA MET A 53 -41.90 -25.82 19.13
C MET A 53 -41.36 -27.04 19.89
N GLY A 54 -40.69 -26.77 21.01
CA GLY A 54 -40.52 -27.73 22.08
C GLY A 54 -41.85 -27.80 22.78
N GLU A 55 -42.58 -28.87 22.48
CA GLU A 55 -43.79 -29.30 23.16
C GLU A 55 -43.63 -29.17 24.67
N GLU A 56 -44.18 -28.09 25.24
CA GLU A 56 -44.57 -28.08 26.64
C GLU A 56 -45.94 -28.76 26.69
N GLU A 57 -45.93 -30.09 26.84
CA GLU A 57 -47.06 -30.76 27.49
C GLU A 57 -47.18 -30.15 28.89
N GLU A 58 -48.09 -29.17 29.00
CA GLU A 58 -48.58 -28.66 30.26
C GLU A 58 -49.26 -29.82 31.00
N ASP A 59 -48.53 -30.44 31.91
CA ASP A 59 -49.09 -31.34 32.90
C ASP A 59 -49.97 -30.48 33.84
N VAL A 60 -51.25 -30.37 33.49
CA VAL A 60 -52.31 -29.70 34.24
C VAL A 60 -52.65 -30.54 35.48
N ASN A 61 -51.70 -30.69 36.39
CA ASN A 61 -51.97 -31.09 37.77
C ASN A 61 -50.75 -30.85 38.63
N TYR A 62 -50.71 -29.70 39.32
CA TYR A 62 -50.23 -29.52 40.70
C TYR A 62 -49.92 -28.02 40.91
N ARG A 63 -50.82 -27.32 41.60
CA ARG A 63 -50.60 -26.01 42.23
C ARG A 63 -49.59 -26.07 43.39
N PHE A 64 -48.57 -26.92 43.33
CA PHE A 64 -47.42 -26.81 44.20
C PHE A 64 -46.47 -25.82 43.54
N ARG A 65 -45.99 -24.81 44.30
CA ARG A 65 -44.82 -24.02 43.92
C ARG A 65 -43.80 -24.99 43.32
N LYS A 66 -43.43 -24.82 42.05
CA LYS A 66 -42.31 -25.56 41.42
C LYS A 66 -41.10 -25.36 42.35
N VAL A 67 -40.85 -26.32 43.23
CA VAL A 67 -39.72 -26.24 44.16
C VAL A 67 -38.50 -26.39 43.27
N LYS A 68 -37.69 -25.34 43.22
CA LYS A 68 -36.47 -25.36 42.43
C LYS A 68 -35.52 -26.35 43.11
N MET A 69 -35.39 -27.54 42.52
CA MET A 69 -34.56 -28.62 43.07
C MET A 69 -33.14 -28.12 43.42
N PHE A 70 -32.56 -27.25 42.60
CA PHE A 70 -31.23 -26.66 42.83
C PHE A 70 -31.12 -25.66 44.01
N GLU A 71 -32.24 -25.25 44.63
CA GLU A 71 -32.27 -24.41 45.84
C GLU A 71 -32.57 -25.23 47.10
N MET A 72 -32.84 -26.54 46.96
CA MET A 72 -33.09 -27.43 48.10
C MET A 72 -31.80 -27.76 48.84
N ALA A 73 -31.92 -28.00 50.16
CA ALA A 73 -30.85 -28.58 50.96
C ALA A 73 -30.58 -30.04 50.52
N PRO A 74 -29.39 -30.59 50.81
CA PRO A 74 -29.10 -32.01 50.59
C PRO A 74 -30.16 -32.89 51.24
N SER A 75 -30.58 -33.97 50.57
CA SER A 75 -31.56 -34.91 51.09
C SER A 75 -30.95 -36.26 51.43
N ASP A 76 -31.48 -36.89 52.48
CA ASP A 76 -31.18 -38.28 52.84
C ASP A 76 -31.88 -39.29 51.92
N ASP A 77 -32.86 -38.85 51.12
CA ASP A 77 -33.49 -39.66 50.07
C ASP A 77 -32.58 -39.68 48.82
N PRO A 78 -32.02 -40.84 48.44
CA PRO A 78 -31.05 -40.94 47.36
C PRO A 78 -31.63 -40.51 46.00
N GLU A 79 -32.90 -40.80 45.72
CA GLU A 79 -33.51 -40.42 44.43
C GLU A 79 -33.73 -38.91 44.34
N MET A 80 -34.13 -38.29 45.46
CA MET A 80 -34.36 -36.86 45.53
C MET A 80 -33.04 -36.06 45.47
N GLU A 81 -32.00 -36.54 46.14
CA GLU A 81 -30.65 -35.95 46.06
C GLU A 81 -30.06 -36.09 44.64
N GLU A 82 -30.26 -37.21 43.95
CA GLU A 82 -29.83 -37.36 42.57
C GLU A 82 -30.52 -36.33 41.64
N ARG A 83 -31.83 -36.15 41.79
CA ARG A 83 -32.59 -35.12 41.04
C ARG A 83 -32.09 -33.71 41.35
N ARG A 84 -31.78 -33.41 42.61
CA ARG A 84 -31.19 -32.14 43.04
C ARG A 84 -29.82 -31.90 42.39
N GLN A 85 -28.95 -32.90 42.39
CA GLN A 85 -27.63 -32.80 41.76
C GLN A 85 -27.74 -32.58 40.25
N ARG A 86 -28.57 -33.35 39.54
CA ARG A 86 -28.82 -33.14 38.11
C ARG A 86 -29.32 -31.71 37.81
N ALA A 87 -30.21 -31.17 38.65
CA ALA A 87 -30.69 -29.79 38.52
C ALA A 87 -29.58 -28.75 38.78
N LEU A 88 -28.70 -28.97 39.75
CA LEU A 88 -27.53 -28.13 40.01
C LEU A 88 -26.56 -28.13 38.83
N TYR A 89 -26.24 -29.29 38.26
CA TYR A 89 -25.41 -29.41 37.06
C TYR A 89 -26.04 -28.71 35.86
N ALA A 90 -27.34 -28.91 35.63
CA ALA A 90 -28.06 -28.23 34.55
C ALA A 90 -28.03 -26.70 34.70
N LYS A 91 -28.22 -26.18 35.91
CA LYS A 91 -28.11 -24.75 36.22
C LYS A 91 -26.69 -24.23 35.94
N ARG A 92 -25.67 -24.92 36.45
CA ARG A 92 -24.25 -24.56 36.23
C ARG A 92 -23.90 -24.55 34.74
N ASN A 93 -24.34 -25.55 33.98
CA ASN A 93 -24.11 -25.62 32.54
C ASN A 93 -24.80 -24.48 31.79
N ARG A 94 -26.04 -24.11 32.17
CA ARG A 94 -26.72 -22.95 31.61
C ARG A 94 -25.97 -21.64 31.89
N GLU A 95 -25.44 -21.48 33.11
CA GLU A 95 -24.64 -20.29 33.47
C GLU A 95 -23.32 -20.22 32.69
N ILE A 96 -22.61 -21.34 32.52
CA ILE A 96 -21.39 -21.42 31.71
C ILE A 96 -21.68 -21.03 30.26
N LYS A 97 -22.68 -21.65 29.63
CA LYS A 97 -23.09 -21.32 28.26
C LYS A 97 -23.48 -19.85 28.10
N LYS A 98 -24.19 -19.28 29.08
CA LYS A 98 -24.55 -17.86 29.06
C LYS A 98 -23.32 -16.95 29.09
N ARG A 99 -22.30 -17.29 29.88
CA ARG A 99 -21.03 -16.53 29.92
C ARG A 99 -20.25 -16.66 28.62
N GLU A 100 -20.16 -17.88 28.08
CA GLU A 100 -19.48 -18.16 26.82
C GLU A 100 -20.13 -17.42 25.64
N VAL A 101 -21.47 -17.44 25.53
CA VAL A 101 -22.19 -16.66 24.52
C VAL A 101 -21.93 -15.17 24.66
N ALA A 102 -21.94 -14.64 25.89
CA ALA A 102 -21.64 -13.23 26.12
C ALA A 102 -20.19 -12.86 25.75
N GLN A 103 -19.23 -13.76 25.98
CA GLN A 103 -17.85 -13.58 25.59
C GLN A 103 -17.71 -13.58 24.05
N LEU A 104 -18.24 -14.60 23.37
CA LEU A 104 -18.18 -14.70 21.91
C LEU A 104 -18.87 -13.52 21.22
N GLN A 105 -19.93 -12.99 21.81
CA GLN A 105 -20.60 -11.80 21.30
C GLN A 105 -19.70 -10.56 21.37
N ARG A 106 -18.94 -10.37 22.47
CA ARG A 106 -17.96 -9.29 22.56
C ARG A 106 -16.82 -9.46 21.57
N GLU A 107 -16.26 -10.67 21.47
CA GLU A 107 -15.19 -10.96 20.52
C GLU A 107 -15.64 -10.70 19.07
N LYS A 108 -16.89 -11.08 18.73
CA LYS A 108 -17.50 -10.77 17.43
C LYS A 108 -17.59 -9.27 17.19
N GLU A 109 -18.02 -8.50 18.17
CA GLU A 109 -18.13 -7.04 18.07
C GLU A 109 -16.75 -6.39 17.92
N GLU A 110 -15.77 -6.82 18.71
CA GLU A 110 -14.37 -6.36 18.62
C GLU A 110 -13.78 -6.65 17.23
N LEU A 111 -13.92 -7.87 16.73
CA LEU A 111 -13.47 -8.25 15.38
C LEU A 111 -14.19 -7.45 14.29
N HIS A 112 -15.49 -7.18 14.45
CA HIS A 112 -16.23 -6.37 13.49
C HIS A 112 -15.70 -4.93 13.44
N THR A 113 -15.44 -4.32 14.60
CA THR A 113 -14.86 -2.97 14.65
C THR A 113 -13.44 -2.93 14.07
N ALA A 114 -12.62 -3.96 14.33
CA ALA A 114 -11.29 -4.08 13.74
C ALA A 114 -11.37 -4.19 12.21
N LEU A 115 -12.27 -5.03 11.69
CA LEU A 115 -12.50 -5.19 10.25
C LEU A 115 -12.86 -3.85 9.59
N GLN A 116 -13.78 -3.09 10.19
CA GLN A 116 -14.17 -1.77 9.68
C GLN A 116 -12.96 -0.82 9.62
N ARG A 117 -12.13 -0.78 10.67
CA ARG A 117 -10.91 0.04 10.68
C ARG A 117 -9.93 -0.37 9.57
N TYR A 118 -9.73 -1.67 9.37
CA TYR A 118 -8.88 -2.18 8.29
C TYR A 118 -9.43 -1.83 6.90
N GLN A 119 -10.75 -1.86 6.71
CA GLN A 119 -11.36 -1.48 5.43
C GLN A 119 -11.17 0.01 5.11
N VAL A 120 -11.31 0.87 6.12
CA VAL A 120 -11.06 2.32 5.98
C VAL A 120 -9.58 2.56 5.65
N GLU A 121 -8.67 1.95 6.39
CA GLU A 121 -7.23 2.13 6.15
C GLU A 121 -6.82 1.57 4.78
N ARG A 122 -7.37 0.42 4.37
CA ARG A 122 -7.14 -0.14 3.02
C ARG A 122 -7.58 0.85 1.95
N THR A 123 -8.77 1.44 2.07
CA THR A 123 -9.28 2.41 1.10
C THR A 123 -8.36 3.62 1.02
N ARG A 124 -7.96 4.17 2.17
CA ARG A 124 -7.00 5.28 2.24
C ARG A 124 -5.67 4.95 1.56
N MET A 125 -5.14 3.74 1.79
CA MET A 125 -3.88 3.30 1.17
C MET A 125 -4.00 3.15 -0.35
N VAL A 126 -5.15 2.67 -0.85
CA VAL A 126 -5.43 2.61 -2.28
C VAL A 126 -5.46 4.01 -2.89
N ASP A 127 -6.16 4.96 -2.27
CA ASP A 127 -6.24 6.33 -2.75
C ASP A 127 -4.85 6.99 -2.80
N GLN A 128 -4.05 6.82 -1.74
CA GLN A 128 -2.66 7.30 -1.71
C GLN A 128 -1.81 6.69 -2.81
N SER A 129 -1.96 5.39 -3.08
CA SER A 129 -1.24 4.72 -4.16
C SER A 129 -1.63 5.26 -5.53
N LEU A 130 -2.90 5.56 -5.75
CA LEU A 130 -3.39 6.13 -7.02
C LEU A 130 -2.87 7.55 -7.22
N ASP A 131 -2.85 8.37 -6.17
CA ASP A 131 -2.31 9.73 -6.24
C ASP A 131 -0.79 9.73 -6.51
N GLN A 132 -0.05 8.82 -5.87
CA GLN A 132 1.37 8.64 -6.14
C GLN A 132 1.62 8.18 -7.58
N GLN A 133 0.83 7.24 -8.09
CA GLN A 133 0.94 6.77 -9.47
C GLN A 133 0.72 7.92 -10.47
N ARG A 134 -0.32 8.74 -10.27
CA ARG A 134 -0.54 9.93 -11.10
C ARG A 134 0.63 10.90 -11.05
N LYS A 135 1.24 11.07 -9.87
CA LYS A 135 2.40 11.96 -9.73
C LYS A 135 3.62 11.43 -10.47
N ILE A 136 3.84 10.13 -10.45
CA ILE A 136 4.91 9.48 -11.23
C ILE A 136 4.69 9.75 -12.72
N GLU A 137 3.48 9.50 -13.24
CA GLU A 137 3.15 9.73 -14.65
C GLU A 137 3.27 11.21 -15.07
N GLU A 138 2.99 12.15 -14.18
CA GLU A 138 3.23 13.58 -14.40
C GLU A 138 4.74 13.89 -14.49
N LEU A 139 5.54 13.36 -13.55
CA LEU A 139 6.98 13.56 -13.53
C LEU A 139 7.67 12.92 -14.73
N GLU A 140 7.25 11.74 -15.16
CA GLU A 140 7.75 11.07 -16.36
C GLU A 140 7.50 11.92 -17.61
N ARG A 141 6.31 12.52 -17.75
CA ARG A 141 6.01 13.46 -18.84
C ARG A 141 6.93 14.68 -18.82
N HIS A 142 7.08 15.32 -17.65
CA HIS A 142 7.98 16.48 -17.52
C HIS A 142 9.44 16.12 -17.83
N LEU A 143 9.88 14.92 -17.45
CA LEU A 143 11.24 14.44 -17.74
C LEU A 143 11.44 14.21 -19.24
N LEU A 144 10.45 13.63 -19.93
CA LEU A 144 10.49 13.48 -21.39
C LEU A 144 10.55 14.84 -22.10
N ASP A 145 9.73 15.79 -21.67
CA ASP A 145 9.72 17.15 -22.23
C ASP A 145 11.07 17.86 -22.00
N ALA A 146 11.62 17.77 -20.79
CA ALA A 146 12.92 18.36 -20.47
C ALA A 146 14.05 17.72 -21.28
N HIS A 147 14.03 16.40 -21.47
CA HIS A 147 14.99 15.71 -22.34
C HIS A 147 14.87 16.14 -23.79
N GLN A 148 13.65 16.35 -24.30
CA GLN A 148 13.47 16.85 -25.66
C GLN A 148 14.04 18.26 -25.81
N GLN A 149 13.73 19.16 -24.89
CA GLN A 149 14.27 20.52 -24.89
C GLN A 149 15.80 20.54 -24.81
N LEU A 150 16.41 19.61 -24.06
CA LEU A 150 17.86 19.48 -24.00
C LEU A 150 18.43 19.06 -25.36
N ARG A 151 17.84 18.06 -26.01
CA ARG A 151 18.25 17.63 -27.35
C ARG A 151 18.16 18.75 -28.39
N ASP A 152 17.07 19.52 -28.36
CA ASP A 152 16.88 20.64 -29.28
C ASP A 152 17.96 21.73 -29.06
N LYS A 153 18.32 21.99 -27.79
CA LYS A 153 19.40 22.93 -27.45
C LYS A 153 20.77 22.41 -27.85
N ASP A 154 21.05 21.13 -27.66
CA ASP A 154 22.31 20.53 -28.10
C ASP A 154 22.46 20.59 -29.62
N GLU A 155 21.38 20.34 -30.37
CA GLU A 155 21.37 20.49 -31.83
C GLU A 155 21.60 21.95 -32.25
N TYR A 156 20.98 22.91 -31.55
CA TYR A 156 21.20 24.32 -31.80
C TYR A 156 22.67 24.73 -31.54
N ILE A 157 23.25 24.28 -30.43
CA ILE A 157 24.66 24.53 -30.11
C ILE A 157 25.57 23.94 -31.19
N GLN A 158 25.28 22.72 -31.66
CA GLN A 158 26.06 22.07 -32.71
C GLN A 158 26.00 22.87 -34.03
N LYS A 159 24.80 23.28 -34.45
CA LYS A 159 24.61 24.16 -35.62
C LYS A 159 25.33 25.50 -35.46
N SER A 160 25.32 26.06 -34.26
CA SER A 160 26.05 27.31 -33.95
C SER A 160 27.56 27.13 -34.10
N LYS A 161 28.11 26.02 -33.59
CA LYS A 161 29.53 25.66 -33.74
C LYS A 161 29.92 25.48 -35.20
N GLU A 162 29.09 24.82 -36.01
CA GLU A 162 29.33 24.66 -37.44
C GLU A 162 29.36 26.00 -38.18
N LYS A 163 28.39 26.89 -37.91
CA LYS A 163 28.37 28.24 -38.47
C LYS A 163 29.59 29.06 -38.06
N MET A 164 30.00 28.96 -36.79
CA MET A 164 31.19 29.65 -36.28
C MET A 164 32.46 29.13 -36.97
N SER A 165 32.59 27.81 -37.15
CA SER A 165 33.70 27.20 -37.86
C SER A 165 33.77 27.64 -39.32
N LEU A 166 32.63 27.72 -40.02
CA LEU A 166 32.56 28.22 -41.38
C LEU A 166 32.96 29.70 -41.47
N LEU A 167 32.46 30.53 -40.56
CA LEU A 167 32.82 31.95 -40.49
C LEU A 167 34.33 32.11 -40.26
N LYS A 168 34.90 31.31 -39.35
CA LYS A 168 36.34 31.30 -39.09
C LYS A 168 37.14 31.00 -40.36
N ALA A 169 36.77 29.95 -41.10
CA ALA A 169 37.43 29.58 -42.35
C ALA A 169 37.36 30.71 -43.40
N HIS A 170 36.20 31.40 -43.51
CA HIS A 170 36.09 32.56 -44.39
C HIS A 170 37.01 33.72 -43.98
N LEU A 171 37.13 33.99 -42.68
CA LEU A 171 38.00 35.05 -42.17
C LEU A 171 39.49 34.71 -42.34
N GLU A 172 39.87 33.44 -42.20
CA GLU A 172 41.22 32.95 -42.50
C GLU A 172 41.57 33.19 -43.98
N LEU A 173 40.66 32.84 -44.90
CA LEU A 173 40.84 33.06 -46.33
C LEU A 173 40.96 34.56 -46.69
N ILE A 174 40.19 35.43 -46.04
CA ILE A 174 40.32 36.89 -46.21
C ILE A 174 41.67 37.37 -45.68
N ALA A 175 42.10 36.90 -44.50
CA ALA A 175 43.41 37.25 -43.94
C ALA A 175 44.56 36.85 -44.87
N GLU A 176 44.46 35.68 -45.52
CA GLU A 176 45.44 35.21 -46.51
C GLU A 176 45.53 36.12 -47.73
N GLY A 177 44.39 36.59 -48.23
CA GLY A 177 44.32 37.49 -49.39
C GLY A 177 44.68 38.95 -49.10
N LEU A 178 44.73 39.37 -47.83
CA LEU A 178 45.23 40.68 -47.44
C LEU A 178 46.76 40.72 -47.53
N GLU A 179 47.32 41.81 -48.05
CA GLU A 179 48.76 42.08 -47.97
C GLU A 179 49.21 42.18 -46.49
N ASN A 180 50.52 42.15 -46.23
CA ASN A 180 51.12 42.16 -44.89
C ASN A 180 50.97 43.51 -44.15
N ASN A 181 49.72 43.94 -43.94
CA ASN A 181 49.32 45.19 -43.33
C ASN A 181 48.75 44.97 -41.91
N MET A 182 48.48 46.07 -41.19
CA MET A 182 47.97 45.99 -39.82
C MET A 182 46.60 45.31 -39.72
N SER A 183 45.78 45.40 -40.76
CA SER A 183 44.47 44.75 -40.84
C SER A 183 44.60 43.22 -40.83
N ARG A 184 45.56 42.66 -41.58
CA ARG A 184 45.88 41.23 -41.54
C ARG A 184 46.32 40.79 -40.15
N LYS A 185 47.23 41.53 -39.51
CA LYS A 185 47.72 41.22 -38.15
C LYS A 185 46.59 41.22 -37.12
N MET A 186 45.73 42.25 -37.13
CA MET A 186 44.55 42.33 -36.27
C MET A 186 43.61 41.14 -36.48
N LEU A 187 43.33 40.78 -37.74
CA LEU A 187 42.39 39.69 -38.06
C LEU A 187 42.91 38.33 -37.58
N VAL A 188 44.20 38.05 -37.78
CA VAL A 188 44.85 36.82 -37.29
C VAL A 188 44.87 36.77 -35.76
N THR A 189 45.13 37.89 -35.08
CA THR A 189 45.07 37.96 -33.61
C THR A 189 43.65 37.71 -33.08
N LEU A 190 42.62 38.25 -33.73
CA LEU A 190 41.22 38.01 -33.36
C LEU A 190 40.83 36.54 -33.56
N LEU A 191 41.24 35.92 -34.67
CA LEU A 191 41.00 34.49 -34.93
C LEU A 191 41.66 33.59 -33.87
N ALA A 192 42.88 33.93 -33.45
CA ALA A 192 43.58 33.20 -32.39
C ALA A 192 42.93 33.35 -31.00
N GLN A 193 42.23 34.46 -30.74
CA GLN A 193 41.49 34.67 -29.48
C GLN A 193 40.17 33.90 -29.44
N ILE A 194 39.53 33.69 -30.60
CA ILE A 194 38.30 32.87 -30.70
C ILE A 194 38.60 31.41 -30.30
N ASP A 195 39.79 30.91 -30.57
CA ASP A 195 40.20 29.54 -30.19
C ASP A 195 40.49 29.35 -28.69
N GLN A 196 40.75 30.43 -27.96
CA GLN A 196 41.16 30.37 -26.55
C GLN A 196 40.01 30.55 -25.55
N ASN A 197 38.79 30.85 -26.01
CA ASN A 197 37.66 31.15 -25.14
C ASN A 197 36.48 30.18 -25.34
N PRO A 198 36.46 29.02 -24.65
CA PRO A 198 35.37 28.05 -24.75
C PRO A 198 34.07 28.48 -24.03
N HIS A 199 34.01 29.68 -23.44
CA HIS A 199 32.95 30.10 -22.51
C HIS A 199 31.88 31.05 -23.06
N HIS A 200 31.85 31.31 -24.38
CA HIS A 200 30.87 32.23 -25.00
C HIS A 200 29.99 31.58 -26.08
N VAL A 201 29.55 30.34 -25.84
CA VAL A 201 28.44 29.71 -26.59
C VAL A 201 27.44 29.13 -25.59
#